data_AF-A0A931ZT50-F1
#
_entry.id   AF-A0A931ZT50-F1
#
_cell.length_a   1.000
_cell.length_b   1.000
_cell.length_c   1.000
_cell.angle_alpha   90.00
_cell.angle_beta   90.00
_cell.angle_gamma   90.00
#
_symmetry.space_group_name_H-M   'P 1'
#
loop_
_entity.id
_entity.type
_entity.pdbx_description
1 polymer ?
#
loop_
_entity_poly.entity_id
_entity_poly.type
_entity_poly.pdbx_seq_one_letter_code
_entity_poly.pdbx_strand_id
1 'polypeptide(L)'
;MSQKWRTLLLLALAESLAMGLWFSASAVAPALVRDWSLTPTQGAWLTMAVQLGFVAGALASALLNLPDLWPPRWVVAFGAVAGGVLTSLIPALDASFAAAVALR
;
A
#
# COMPACT_ATOMS: atom_id res chain seq x y z
N MET A 1 1.41 0.54 32.31
CA MET A 1 0.16 0.52 31.53
C MET A 1 -0.32 -0.92 31.40
N SER A 2 -1.63 -1.20 31.41
CA SER A 2 -2.10 -2.58 31.25
C SER A 2 -1.70 -3.13 29.87
N GLN A 3 -1.44 -4.44 29.80
CA GLN A 3 -1.06 -5.11 28.55
C GLN A 3 -2.05 -4.83 27.40
N LYS A 4 -3.33 -4.67 27.72
CA LYS A 4 -4.41 -4.34 26.78
C LYS A 4 -4.15 -3.02 26.04
N TRP A 5 -3.84 -1.95 26.77
CA TRP A 5 -3.59 -0.63 26.17
C TRP A 5 -2.35 -0.63 25.29
N ARG A 6 -1.30 -1.36 25.70
CA ARG A 6 -0.08 -1.49 24.89
C ARG A 6 -0.39 -2.18 23.55
N THR A 7 -1.18 -3.24 23.55
CA THR A 7 -1.58 -3.94 22.32
C THR A 7 -2.41 -3.05 21.41
N LEU A 8 -3.40 -2.32 21.96
CA LEU A 8 -4.24 -1.42 21.17
C LEU A 8 -3.42 -0.29 20.53
N LEU A 9 -2.49 0.31 21.26
CA LEU A 9 -1.62 1.36 20.73
C LEU A 9 -0.72 0.84 19.61
N LEU A 10 -0.17 -0.37 19.76
CA LEU A 10 0.66 -0.99 18.72
C LEU A 10 -0.16 -1.30 17.47
N LEU A 11 -1.37 -1.82 17.62
CA LEU A 11 -2.26 -2.11 16.49
C LEU A 11 -2.70 -0.82 15.79
N ALA A 12 -3.09 0.21 16.54
CA ALA A 12 -3.48 1.50 15.96
C ALA A 12 -2.32 2.15 15.19
N LEU A 13 -1.10 2.09 15.73
CA LEU A 13 0.08 2.58 15.04
C LEU A 13 0.38 1.77 13.77
N ALA A 14 0.37 0.43 13.86
CA ALA A 14 0.61 -0.44 12.72
C ALA A 14 -0.40 -0.18 11.59
N GLU A 15 -1.69 -0.10 11.93
CA GLU A 15 -2.75 0.16 10.97
C GLU A 15 -2.64 1.56 10.37
N SER A 16 -2.32 2.57 11.19
CA SER A 16 -2.10 3.93 10.69
C SER A 16 -0.94 4.01 9.70
N LEU A 17 0.16 3.27 9.95
CA LEU A 17 1.30 3.21 9.02
C LEU A 17 0.94 2.46 7.73
N ALA A 18 0.22 1.34 7.83
CA ALA A 18 -0.24 0.58 6.68
C ALA A 18 -1.22 1.39 5.81
N MET A 19 -2.18 2.07 6.43
CA MET A 19 -3.10 2.98 5.73
C MET A 19 -2.37 4.19 5.15
N GLY A 20 -1.26 4.62 5.74
CA GLY A 20 -0.39 5.63 5.15
C GLY A 20 0.10 5.25 3.75
N LEU A 21 0.44 3.97 3.53
CA LEU A 21 0.82 3.45 2.21
C LEU A 21 -0.35 3.52 1.21
N TRP A 22 -1.56 3.21 1.69
CA TRP A 22 -2.76 3.25 0.86
C TRP A 22 -3.01 4.65 0.29
N PHE A 23 -3.01 5.66 1.16
CA PHE A 23 -3.36 7.03 0.81
C PHE A 23 -2.20 7.87 0.27
N SER A 24 -0.96 7.37 0.33
CA SER A 24 0.25 8.14 -0.03
C SER A 24 0.17 8.76 -1.43
N ALA A 25 -0.18 7.99 -2.48
CA ALA A 25 -0.24 8.58 -3.82
C ALA A 25 -1.42 9.52 -4.01
N SER A 26 -2.57 9.29 -3.39
CA SER A 26 -3.68 10.26 -3.46
C SER A 26 -3.29 11.60 -2.82
N ALA A 27 -2.46 11.57 -1.77
CA ALA A 27 -1.95 12.78 -1.13
C ALA A 27 -0.98 13.56 -2.04
N VAL A 28 -0.14 12.87 -2.82
CA VAL A 28 0.85 13.51 -3.71
C VAL A 28 0.40 13.63 -5.17
N ALA A 29 -0.74 13.07 -5.55
CA ALA A 29 -1.24 13.04 -6.93
C ALA A 29 -1.31 14.43 -7.58
N PRO A 30 -1.81 15.50 -6.92
CA PRO A 30 -1.83 16.83 -7.54
C PRO A 30 -0.43 17.41 -7.82
N ALA A 31 0.58 17.02 -7.05
CA ALA A 31 1.97 17.41 -7.32
C ALA A 31 2.52 16.61 -8.51
N LEU A 32 2.40 15.29 -8.48
CA LEU A 32 2.84 14.40 -9.57
C LEU A 32 2.19 14.73 -10.92
N VAL A 33 0.90 15.06 -10.93
CA VAL A 33 0.21 15.44 -12.17
C VAL A 33 0.82 16.69 -12.80
N ARG A 34 1.24 17.67 -11.98
CA ARG A 34 1.92 18.88 -12.46
C ARG A 34 3.35 18.57 -12.89
N ASP A 35 4.11 17.89 -12.05
CA ASP A 35 5.55 17.67 -12.26
C ASP A 35 5.82 16.71 -13.43
N TRP A 36 4.96 15.70 -13.62
CA TRP A 36 5.09 14.72 -14.71
C TRP A 36 4.19 15.03 -15.91
N SER A 37 3.49 16.18 -15.92
CA SER A 37 2.58 16.59 -17.00
C SER A 37 1.54 15.51 -17.36
N LEU A 38 0.95 14.87 -16.34
CA LEU A 38 0.04 13.75 -16.54
C LEU A 38 -1.35 14.22 -16.99
N THR A 39 -1.99 13.40 -17.83
CA THR A 39 -3.43 13.56 -18.10
C THR A 39 -4.27 13.24 -16.86
N PRO A 40 -5.52 13.72 -16.77
CA PRO A 40 -6.43 13.38 -15.66
C PRO A 40 -6.58 11.88 -15.44
N THR A 41 -6.65 11.10 -16.52
CA THR A 41 -6.76 9.64 -16.47
C THR A 41 -5.49 9.00 -15.92
N GLN A 42 -4.30 9.49 -16.29
CA GLN A 42 -3.04 9.00 -15.73
C GLN A 42 -2.94 9.31 -14.24
N GLY A 43 -3.33 10.51 -13.81
CA GLY A 43 -3.40 10.87 -12.40
C GLY A 43 -4.31 9.93 -11.59
N ALA A 44 -5.47 9.55 -12.15
CA ALA A 44 -6.39 8.61 -11.50
C ALA A 44 -5.77 7.21 -11.29
N TRP A 45 -4.95 6.74 -12.24
CA TRP A 45 -4.30 5.43 -12.16
C TRP A 45 -3.34 5.28 -10.96
N LEU A 46 -2.73 6.38 -10.48
CA LEU A 46 -1.86 6.36 -9.30
C LEU A 46 -2.60 5.92 -8.01
N THR A 47 -3.92 6.09 -7.98
CA THR A 47 -4.78 5.62 -6.87
C THR A 47 -5.45 4.29 -7.21
N MET A 48 -5.93 4.11 -8.44
CA MET A 48 -6.59 2.87 -8.86
C MET A 48 -5.70 1.63 -8.79
N ALA A 49 -4.38 1.77 -8.96
CA ALA A 49 -3.43 0.67 -8.85
C ALA A 49 -3.56 -0.09 -7.51
N VAL A 50 -3.57 0.64 -6.38
CA VAL A 50 -3.74 0.06 -5.04
C VAL A 50 -5.09 -0.64 -4.90
N GLN A 51 -6.17 -0.07 -5.45
CA GLN A 51 -7.50 -0.68 -5.40
C GLN A 51 -7.52 -2.02 -6.15
N LEU A 52 -6.89 -2.06 -7.33
CA LEU A 52 -6.77 -3.28 -8.13
C LEU A 52 -5.90 -4.32 -7.40
N GLY A 53 -4.77 -3.90 -6.83
CA GLY A 53 -3.89 -4.73 -6.02
C GLY A 53 -4.60 -5.33 -4.81
N PHE A 54 -5.45 -4.56 -4.11
CA PHE A 54 -6.27 -5.05 -3.02
C PHE A 54 -7.24 -6.16 -3.46
N VAL A 55 -7.96 -5.96 -4.57
CA VAL A 55 -8.87 -6.98 -5.11
C VAL A 55 -8.08 -8.24 -5.49
N ALA A 56 -6.98 -8.10 -6.22
CA ALA A 56 -6.13 -9.22 -6.60
C ALA A 56 -5.56 -9.96 -5.38
N GLY A 57 -5.09 -9.23 -4.37
CA GLY A 57 -4.54 -9.77 -3.13
C GLY A 57 -5.59 -10.48 -2.28
N ALA A 58 -6.80 -9.92 -2.16
CA ALA A 58 -7.91 -10.55 -1.45
C ALA A 58 -8.33 -11.86 -2.14
N LEU A 59 -8.43 -11.85 -3.47
CA LEU A 59 -8.72 -13.05 -4.27
C LEU A 59 -7.64 -14.11 -4.11
N ALA A 60 -6.36 -13.73 -4.26
CA ALA A 60 -5.24 -14.65 -4.06
C ALA A 60 -5.21 -15.23 -2.64
N SER A 61 -5.46 -14.39 -1.63
CA SER A 61 -5.54 -14.82 -0.22
C SER A 61 -6.66 -15.84 0.00
N ALA A 62 -7.84 -15.62 -0.59
CA ALA A 62 -8.96 -16.55 -0.52
C ALA A 62 -8.68 -17.86 -1.26
N LEU A 63 -8.12 -17.80 -2.48
CA LEU A 63 -7.79 -18.98 -3.29
C LEU A 63 -6.71 -19.85 -2.64
N LEU A 64 -5.72 -19.22 -1.99
CA LEU A 64 -4.65 -19.91 -1.29
C LEU A 64 -4.99 -20.27 0.15
N ASN A 65 -6.19 -19.90 0.61
CA ASN A 65 -6.65 -20.06 1.99
C ASN A 65 -5.64 -19.51 3.02
N LEU A 66 -5.04 -18.37 2.71
CA LEU A 66 -3.95 -17.76 3.48
C LEU A 66 -4.28 -17.55 4.97
N PRO A 67 -5.51 -17.14 5.36
CA PRO A 67 -5.87 -16.96 6.78
C PRO A 67 -5.80 -18.25 7.61
N ASP A 68 -6.01 -19.40 6.99
CA ASP A 68 -5.97 -20.71 7.66
C ASP A 68 -4.54 -21.29 7.69
N LEU A 69 -3.69 -20.87 6.74
CA LEU A 69 -2.30 -21.32 6.65
C LEU A 69 -1.34 -20.48 7.50
N TRP A 70 -1.59 -19.18 7.65
CA TRP A 70 -0.65 -18.23 8.27
C TRP A 70 -1.29 -17.42 9.40
N PRO A 71 -0.60 -17.21 10.54
CA PRO A 71 -1.10 -16.31 11.57
C PRO A 71 -1.30 -14.88 11.01
N PRO A 72 -2.44 -14.22 11.27
CA PRO A 72 -2.78 -12.93 10.66
C PRO A 72 -1.73 -11.83 10.86
N ARG A 73 -1.04 -11.84 12.01
CA ARG A 73 0.05 -10.89 12.31
C ARG A 73 1.19 -10.93 11.29
N TRP A 74 1.49 -12.11 10.73
CA TRP A 74 2.56 -12.25 9.73
C TRP A 74 2.10 -11.80 8.35
N VAL A 75 0.84 -12.06 8.00
CA VAL A 75 0.23 -11.57 6.76
C VAL A 75 0.26 -10.04 6.74
N VAL A 76 -0.18 -9.40 7.82
CA VAL A 76 -0.15 -7.94 7.97
C VAL A 76 1.28 -7.40 7.93
N ALA A 77 2.19 -7.98 8.71
CA ALA A 77 3.59 -7.51 8.76
C ALA A 77 4.29 -7.62 7.40
N PHE A 78 4.15 -8.76 6.71
CA PHE A 78 4.75 -8.96 5.40
C PHE A 78 4.14 -8.00 4.36
N GLY A 79 2.80 -7.87 4.34
CA GLY A 79 2.12 -6.95 3.45
C GLY A 79 2.54 -5.49 3.65
N ALA A 80 2.61 -5.03 4.90
CA ALA A 80 3.03 -3.67 5.22
C ALA A 80 4.50 -3.41 4.83
N VAL A 81 5.40 -4.35 5.12
CA VAL A 81 6.82 -4.22 4.75
C VAL A 81 6.99 -4.24 3.23
N ALA A 82 6.38 -5.20 2.53
CA ALA A 82 6.45 -5.30 1.08
C ALA A 82 5.89 -4.04 0.41
N GLY A 83 4.71 -3.58 0.84
CA GLY A 83 4.10 -2.34 0.32
C GLY A 83 4.96 -1.11 0.59
N GLY A 84 5.58 -1.03 1.76
CA GLY A 84 6.52 0.04 2.11
C GLY A 84 7.78 0.05 1.23
N VAL A 85 8.37 -1.12 0.99
CA VAL A 85 9.53 -1.29 0.10
C VAL A 85 9.16 -0.90 -1.33
N LEU A 86 8.08 -1.47 -1.89
CA LEU A 86 7.65 -1.22 -3.27
C LEU A 86 7.32 0.27 -3.49
N THR A 87 6.62 0.90 -2.55
CA THR A 87 6.32 2.34 -2.61
C THR A 87 7.60 3.18 -2.55
N SER A 88 8.57 2.80 -1.72
CA SER A 88 9.84 3.53 -1.58
C SER A 88 10.77 3.38 -2.79
N LEU A 89 10.62 2.29 -3.56
CA LEU A 89 11.38 2.09 -4.80
C LEU A 89 11.00 3.09 -5.89
N ILE A 90 9.77 3.63 -5.87
CA ILE A 90 9.30 4.61 -6.85
C ILE A 90 10.23 5.83 -6.90
N PRO A 91 10.46 6.58 -5.80
CA PRO A 91 11.42 7.69 -5.80
C PRO A 91 12.88 7.24 -5.85
N ALA A 92 13.22 6.08 -5.26
CA ALA A 92 14.62 5.62 -5.20
C ALA A 92 15.19 5.25 -6.58
N LEU A 93 14.34 4.83 -7.51
CA LEU A 93 14.72 4.41 -8.86
C LEU A 93 14.36 5.43 -9.94
N ASP A 94 13.84 6.62 -9.56
CA ASP A 94 13.28 7.59 -10.50
C ASP A 94 12.31 6.94 -11.49
N ALA A 95 11.35 6.19 -10.94
CA ALA A 95 10.50 5.31 -11.73
C ALA A 95 9.64 6.09 -12.73
N SER A 96 9.57 5.58 -13.96
CA SER A 96 8.62 6.07 -14.96
C SER A 96 7.17 5.92 -14.49
N PHE A 97 6.23 6.66 -15.08
CA PHE A 97 4.82 6.56 -14.73
C PHE A 97 4.28 5.12 -14.71
N ALA A 98 4.61 4.32 -15.74
CA ALA A 98 4.16 2.92 -15.81
C ALA A 98 4.75 2.06 -14.70
N ALA A 99 6.03 2.24 -14.38
CA ALA A 99 6.69 1.55 -13.26
C ALA A 99 6.11 2.00 -11.92
N ALA A 100 5.83 3.29 -11.75
CA ALA A 100 5.19 3.83 -10.54
C ALA A 100 3.79 3.24 -10.34
N VAL A 101 2.99 3.09 -11.40
CA VAL A 101 1.68 2.41 -11.34
C VAL A 101 1.82 0.92 -11.01
N ALA A 102 2.83 0.23 -11.56
CA ALA A 102 3.04 -1.20 -11.30
C ALA A 102 3.58 -1.50 -9.89
N LEU A 103 4.34 -0.58 -9.31
CA LEU A 103 4.88 -0.68 -7.94
C LEU A 103 3.87 -0.29 -6.84
N ARG A 104 2.70 0.24 -7.22
CA ARG A 104 1.62 0.66 -6.32
C ARG A 104 0.60 -0.46 -6.11
#